data_AF-A0A5P1FCR5-F1
#
_entry.id   AF-A0A5P1FCR5-F1
#
_cell.length_a   1.000
_cell.length_b   1.000
_cell.length_c   1.000
_cell.angle_alpha   90.00
_cell.angle_beta   90.00
_cell.angle_gamma   90.00
#
_symmetry.space_group_name_H-M   'P 1'
#
loop_
_entity.id
_entity.type
_entity.pdbx_description
1 polymer ?
#
loop_
_entity_poly.entity_id
_entity_poly.type
_entity_poly.pdbx_seq_one_letter_code
_entity_poly.pdbx_strand_id
1 'polypeptide(L)'
;MPHNVFLHSALVQSRKVDSNKKGRVREALRYFSIEATVALIVSFIINLCVTTVFAKGFYGTKQANSIGLENAGQFLQEKYGGKGIPILYIWGIGLLAAGQSSTITGTYAGQFIMGGFLNLRLKKSIRALITRSCAIVPAIVVALFFDTSDDALDILNEWLNVLQSVQIPFALIPLLTLVSKEHVMGVFKIGKKTQVVTWIVATLLIIINAYLLLDFFSAEVRGIFFGLIACFFVVIYIMFILYLILRDQELPNQIVTAIYKSFS
;
A
#
# COMPACT_ATOMS: atom_id res chain seq x y z
N MET A 1 0.69 0.30 1.94
CA MET A 1 0.54 0.93 0.62
C MET A 1 1.84 0.81 -0.18
N PRO A 2 1.82 0.20 -1.39
CA PRO A 2 3.02 -0.06 -2.18
C PRO A 2 3.82 1.20 -2.58
N HIS A 3 3.11 2.29 -2.92
CA HIS A 3 3.75 3.55 -3.32
C HIS A 3 4.63 4.18 -2.21
N ASN A 4 4.31 3.94 -0.93
CA ASN A 4 5.11 4.44 0.20
C ASN A 4 6.46 3.75 0.30
N VAL A 5 6.58 2.50 -0.15
CA VAL A 5 7.86 1.78 -0.19
C VAL A 5 8.81 2.50 -1.16
N PHE A 6 8.34 2.77 -2.38
CA PHE A 6 9.12 3.48 -3.40
C PHE A 6 9.47 4.91 -2.96
N LEU A 7 8.50 5.62 -2.36
CA LEU A 7 8.72 6.97 -1.87
C LEU A 7 9.77 7.01 -0.77
N HIS A 8 9.67 6.14 0.24
CA HIS A 8 10.61 6.13 1.36
C HIS A 8 12.03 5.77 0.89
N SER A 9 12.17 4.78 0.01
CA SER A 9 13.47 4.43 -0.60
C SER A 9 14.11 5.61 -1.34
N ALA A 10 13.31 6.51 -1.91
CA ALA A 10 13.81 7.68 -2.61
C ALA A 10 14.07 8.88 -1.69
N LEU A 11 13.23 9.11 -0.68
CA LEU A 11 13.41 10.19 0.30
C LEU A 11 14.69 10.02 1.12
N VAL A 12 15.08 8.78 1.42
CA VAL A 12 16.36 8.47 2.07
C VAL A 12 17.56 9.00 1.28
N GLN A 13 17.47 9.04 -0.06
CA GLN A 13 18.54 9.55 -0.95
C GLN A 13 18.59 11.08 -1.04
N SER A 14 17.58 11.80 -0.52
CA SER A 14 17.57 13.26 -0.52
C SER A 14 18.62 13.87 0.43
N ARG A 15 19.06 13.10 1.44
CA ARG A 15 20.10 13.51 2.37
C ARG A 15 21.47 13.11 1.82
N LYS A 16 22.43 14.03 1.87
CA LYS A 16 23.82 13.78 1.46
C LYS A 16 24.51 12.89 2.49
N VAL A 17 24.68 11.61 2.16
CA VAL A 17 25.45 10.64 2.96
C VAL A 17 26.65 10.18 2.13
N ASP A 18 27.84 10.25 2.70
CA ASP A 18 29.07 9.75 2.08
C ASP A 18 29.07 8.21 2.10
N SER A 19 28.83 7.61 0.93
CA SER A 19 28.73 6.16 0.76
C SER A 19 30.07 5.43 0.96
N ASN A 20 31.20 6.14 0.87
CA ASN A 20 32.53 5.54 1.05
C ASN A 20 32.84 5.26 2.52
N LYS A 21 32.20 5.98 3.45
CA LYS A 21 32.43 5.85 4.89
C LYS A 21 31.36 4.96 5.52
N LYS A 22 31.67 3.66 5.68
CA LYS A 22 30.77 2.67 6.29
C LYS A 22 30.15 3.13 7.63
N GLY A 23 30.92 3.82 8.48
CA GLY A 23 30.43 4.37 9.74
C GLY A 23 29.31 5.40 9.57
N ARG A 24 29.44 6.31 8.60
CA ARG A 24 28.43 7.33 8.27
C ARG A 24 27.16 6.73 7.69
N VAL A 25 27.30 5.69 6.87
CA VAL A 25 26.14 4.95 6.33
C VAL A 25 25.39 4.23 7.46
N ARG A 26 26.11 3.60 8.40
CA ARG A 26 25.52 2.95 9.58
C ARG A 26 24.77 3.95 10.47
N GLU A 27 25.36 5.11 10.71
CA GLU A 27 24.76 6.22 11.45
C GLU A 27 23.48 6.72 10.75
N ALA A 28 23.55 6.99 9.45
CA ALA A 28 22.40 7.42 8.65
C ALA A 28 21.24 6.39 8.69
N LEU A 29 21.55 5.10 8.51
CA LEU A 29 20.56 4.02 8.60
C LEU A 29 19.87 3.98 9.97
N ARG A 30 20.60 4.26 11.06
CA ARG A 30 20.02 4.34 12.41
C ARG A 30 19.06 5.53 12.52
N TYR A 31 19.43 6.71 12.03
CA TYR A 31 18.54 7.87 12.04
C TYR A 31 17.30 7.67 11.18
N PHE A 32 17.44 7.14 9.96
CA PHE A 32 16.30 6.83 9.10
C PHE A 32 15.36 5.79 9.73
N SER A 33 15.91 4.79 10.42
CA SER A 33 15.11 3.79 11.14
C SER A 33 14.31 4.43 12.28
N ILE A 34 14.93 5.34 13.05
CA ILE A 34 14.25 6.08 14.13
C ILE A 34 13.15 6.97 13.57
N GLU A 35 13.44 7.76 12.53
CA GLU A 35 12.46 8.64 11.87
C GLU A 35 11.24 7.84 11.37
N ALA A 36 11.48 6.74 10.65
CA ALA A 36 10.42 5.88 10.14
C ALA A 36 9.62 5.21 11.26
N THR A 37 10.29 4.71 12.29
CA THR A 37 9.64 4.04 13.43
C THR A 37 8.74 4.99 14.20
N VAL A 38 9.22 6.21 14.50
CA VAL A 38 8.41 7.24 15.18
C VAL A 38 7.19 7.61 14.35
N ALA A 39 7.35 7.83 13.04
CA ALA A 39 6.24 8.16 12.15
C ALA A 39 5.17 7.05 12.12
N LEU A 40 5.60 5.78 12.03
CA LEU A 40 4.69 4.63 12.04
C LEU A 40 4.00 4.44 13.39
N ILE A 41 4.69 4.67 14.51
CA ILE A 41 4.09 4.63 15.86
C ILE A 41 3.02 5.70 16.01
N VAL A 42 3.28 6.94 15.58
CA VAL A 42 2.29 8.02 15.62
C VAL A 42 1.07 7.67 14.77
N SER A 43 1.28 7.15 13.56
CA SER A 43 0.17 6.70 12.70
C SER A 43 -0.63 5.56 13.34
N PHE A 44 0.05 4.61 13.98
CA PHE A 44 -0.60 3.52 14.70
C PHE A 44 -1.45 4.04 15.87
N ILE A 45 -0.93 4.98 16.66
CA ILE A 45 -1.67 5.60 17.77
C ILE A 45 -2.92 6.32 17.25
N ILE A 46 -2.81 7.08 16.16
CA ILE A 46 -3.96 7.77 15.56
C ILE A 46 -5.03 6.76 15.13
N ASN A 47 -4.65 5.71 14.40
CA ASN A 47 -5.57 4.67 13.96
C ASN A 47 -6.22 3.93 15.13
N LEU A 48 -5.46 3.65 16.20
CA LEU A 48 -5.96 3.03 17.42
C LEU A 48 -6.96 3.94 18.13
N CYS A 49 -6.66 5.23 18.27
CA CYS A 49 -7.54 6.22 18.86
C CYS A 49 -8.86 6.33 18.08
N VAL A 50 -8.79 6.51 16.75
CA VAL A 50 -9.99 6.59 15.90
C VAL A 50 -10.83 5.32 16.04
N THR A 51 -10.23 4.15 15.89
CA THR A 51 -10.94 2.85 16.01
C THR A 51 -11.59 2.69 17.38
N THR A 52 -10.88 3.05 18.46
CA THR A 52 -11.39 2.91 19.83
C THR A 52 -12.53 3.89 20.11
N VAL A 53 -12.46 5.13 19.59
CA VAL A 53 -13.54 6.12 19.73
C VAL A 53 -14.80 5.63 19.03
N PHE A 54 -14.70 5.13 17.81
CA PHE A 54 -15.85 4.58 17.09
C PHE A 54 -16.39 3.31 17.75
N ALA A 55 -15.52 2.41 18.20
CA ALA A 55 -15.93 1.21 18.93
C ALA A 55 -16.68 1.57 20.23
N LYS A 56 -16.12 2.44 21.07
CA LYS A 56 -16.80 2.88 22.31
C LYS A 56 -18.09 3.66 22.03
N GLY A 57 -18.11 4.42 20.95
CA GLY A 57 -19.24 5.26 20.56
C GLY A 57 -20.40 4.47 19.98
N PHE A 58 -20.14 3.47 19.15
CA PHE A 58 -21.17 2.94 18.26
C PHE A 58 -21.19 1.41 18.18
N TYR A 59 -20.27 0.70 18.83
CA TYR A 59 -20.26 -0.76 18.79
C TYR A 59 -21.56 -1.34 19.36
N GLY A 60 -22.20 -2.22 18.59
CA GLY A 60 -23.46 -2.88 18.95
C GLY A 60 -24.72 -2.04 18.75
N THR A 61 -24.63 -0.82 18.21
CA THR A 61 -25.83 -0.02 17.86
C THR A 61 -26.26 -0.25 16.42
N LYS A 62 -27.54 0.03 16.10
CA LYS A 62 -28.05 -0.09 14.72
C LYS A 62 -27.35 0.89 13.76
N GLN A 63 -26.84 2.00 14.27
CA GLN A 63 -26.10 3.00 13.50
C GLN A 63 -24.69 2.54 13.12
N ALA A 64 -24.13 1.50 13.77
CA ALA A 64 -22.76 1.05 13.52
C ALA A 64 -22.49 0.71 12.05
N ASN A 65 -23.49 0.12 11.37
CA ASN A 65 -23.37 -0.33 9.99
C ASN A 65 -23.54 0.80 8.97
N SER A 66 -24.07 1.96 9.38
CA SER A 66 -24.31 3.11 8.50
C SER A 66 -23.26 4.20 8.64
N ILE A 67 -22.27 4.03 9.52
CA ILE A 67 -21.21 5.03 9.72
C ILE A 67 -20.19 4.92 8.60
N GLY A 68 -20.20 5.90 7.70
CA GLY A 68 -19.24 6.11 6.62
C GLY A 68 -18.39 7.36 6.84
N LEU A 69 -17.46 7.61 5.92
CA LEU A 69 -16.52 8.74 6.00
C LEU A 69 -17.23 10.12 6.00
N GLU A 70 -18.35 10.22 5.28
CA GLU A 70 -19.15 11.43 5.13
C GLU A 70 -19.87 11.80 6.44
N ASN A 71 -20.61 10.85 7.02
CA ASN A 71 -21.47 11.09 8.18
C ASN A 71 -20.75 10.88 9.53
N ALA A 72 -19.55 10.29 9.54
CA ALA A 72 -18.71 10.09 10.72
C ALA A 72 -18.56 11.35 11.58
N GLY A 73 -18.31 12.50 10.95
CA GLY A 73 -18.18 13.77 11.67
C GLY A 73 -19.48 14.21 12.37
N GLN A 74 -20.65 13.94 11.77
CA GLN A 74 -21.95 14.26 12.35
C GLN A 74 -22.26 13.35 13.53
N PHE A 75 -22.03 12.04 13.39
CA PHE A 75 -22.21 11.08 14.48
C PHE A 75 -21.30 11.40 15.67
N LEU A 76 -20.04 11.78 15.42
CA LEU A 76 -19.13 12.20 16.47
C LEU A 76 -19.60 13.51 17.16
N GLN A 77 -20.14 14.46 16.40
CA GLN A 77 -20.70 15.70 16.93
C GLN A 77 -21.93 15.43 17.80
N GLU A 78 -22.84 14.56 17.37
CA GLU A 78 -24.04 14.22 18.12
C GLU A 78 -23.69 13.52 19.44
N LYS A 79 -22.74 12.59 19.41
CA LYS A 79 -22.38 11.80 20.60
C LYS A 79 -21.47 12.53 21.58
N TYR A 80 -20.52 13.33 21.09
CA TYR A 80 -19.48 13.95 21.93
C TYR A 80 -19.49 15.48 21.91
N GLY A 81 -20.26 16.11 21.03
CA GLY A 81 -20.24 17.56 20.78
C GLY A 81 -21.11 18.40 21.72
N GLY A 82 -21.81 17.81 22.70
CA GLY A 82 -22.74 18.50 23.62
C GLY A 82 -22.14 19.60 24.53
N LYS A 83 -20.85 19.92 24.40
CA LYS A 83 -20.14 20.96 25.18
C LYS A 83 -19.62 22.13 24.33
N GLY A 84 -20.19 22.35 23.13
CA GLY A 84 -19.73 23.41 22.21
C GLY A 84 -18.41 23.11 21.51
N ILE A 85 -17.93 21.86 21.58
CA ILE A 85 -16.74 21.43 20.84
C ILE A 85 -17.16 21.17 19.37
N PRO A 86 -16.57 21.85 18.38
CA PRO A 86 -16.90 21.70 16.97
C PRO A 86 -16.22 20.46 16.36
N ILE A 87 -16.54 19.26 16.84
CA ILE A 87 -15.95 17.99 16.40
C ILE A 87 -16.15 17.75 14.91
N LEU A 88 -17.32 18.12 14.36
CA LEU A 88 -17.60 18.05 12.93
C LEU A 88 -16.54 18.82 12.11
N TYR A 89 -16.18 20.03 12.55
CA TYR A 89 -15.19 20.85 11.87
C TYR A 89 -13.78 20.30 12.05
N ILE A 90 -13.45 19.77 13.23
CA ILE A 90 -12.16 19.11 13.48
C ILE A 90 -12.00 17.88 12.55
N TRP A 91 -13.06 17.07 12.42
CA TRP A 91 -13.10 15.95 11.49
C TRP A 91 -12.91 16.42 10.04
N GLY A 92 -13.66 17.44 9.61
CA GLY A 92 -13.54 18.01 8.26
C GLY A 92 -12.15 18.56 7.96
N ILE A 93 -11.55 19.31 8.89
CA ILE A 93 -10.17 19.81 8.76
C ILE A 93 -9.17 18.65 8.68
N GLY A 94 -9.35 17.62 9.52
CA GLY A 94 -8.53 16.40 9.48
C GLY A 94 -8.62 15.68 8.13
N LEU A 95 -9.83 15.56 7.59
CA LEU A 95 -10.07 14.94 6.28
C LEU A 95 -9.42 15.75 5.14
N LEU A 96 -9.54 17.08 5.17
CA LEU A 96 -8.87 17.96 4.23
C LEU A 96 -7.34 17.86 4.33
N ALA A 97 -6.79 17.86 5.54
CA ALA A 97 -5.35 17.71 5.77
C ALA A 97 -4.82 16.35 5.27
N ALA A 98 -5.57 15.27 5.49
CA ALA A 98 -5.25 13.94 4.97
C ALA A 98 -5.22 13.92 3.43
N GLY A 99 -6.20 14.57 2.77
CA GLY A 99 -6.25 14.69 1.32
C GLY A 99 -5.06 15.47 0.72
N GLN A 100 -4.62 16.54 1.38
CA GLN A 100 -3.43 17.28 0.95
C GLN A 100 -2.15 16.45 1.11
N SER A 101 -2.00 15.77 2.25
CA SER A 101 -0.85 14.88 2.51
C SER A 101 -0.76 13.75 1.47
N SER A 102 -1.90 13.11 1.15
CA SER A 102 -1.98 12.07 0.13
C SER A 102 -1.57 12.58 -1.26
N THR A 103 -1.98 13.79 -1.65
CA THR A 103 -1.55 14.39 -2.92
C THR A 103 -0.04 14.55 -2.99
N ILE A 104 0.57 15.12 -1.95
CA ILE A 104 2.01 15.38 -1.93
C ILE A 104 2.77 14.06 -2.06
N THR A 105 2.39 13.08 -1.24
CA THR A 105 2.95 11.73 -1.24
C THR A 105 2.80 11.04 -2.60
N GLY A 106 1.61 11.09 -3.20
CA GLY A 106 1.34 10.51 -4.52
C GLY A 106 2.17 11.16 -5.65
N THR A 107 2.30 12.50 -5.65
CA THR A 107 3.08 13.19 -6.68
C THR A 107 4.59 12.95 -6.56
N TYR A 108 5.12 12.75 -5.35
CA TYR A 108 6.52 12.35 -5.16
C TYR A 108 6.75 10.88 -5.50
N ALA A 109 5.89 9.97 -5.03
CA ALA A 109 5.99 8.55 -5.38
C ALA A 109 5.95 8.35 -6.91
N GLY A 110 5.01 9.03 -7.58
CA GLY A 110 4.90 9.03 -9.03
C GLY A 110 6.14 9.56 -9.75
N GLN A 111 6.86 10.53 -9.17
CA GLN A 111 8.14 11.02 -9.73
C GLN A 111 9.17 9.90 -9.84
N PHE A 112 9.35 9.16 -8.75
CA PHE A 112 10.40 8.15 -8.65
C PHE A 112 10.04 6.92 -9.46
N ILE A 113 8.77 6.53 -9.49
CA ILE A 113 8.30 5.44 -10.33
C ILE A 113 8.44 5.79 -11.82
N MET A 114 7.96 6.96 -12.25
CA MET A 114 8.06 7.38 -13.66
C MET A 114 9.52 7.61 -14.09
N GLY A 115 10.35 8.21 -13.24
CA GLY A 115 11.76 8.45 -13.53
C GLY A 115 12.60 7.17 -13.51
N GLY A 116 12.28 6.24 -12.60
CA GLY A 116 13.01 4.98 -12.44
C GLY A 116 12.62 3.90 -13.44
N PHE A 117 11.32 3.63 -13.59
CA PHE A 117 10.82 2.53 -14.44
C PHE A 117 10.57 2.95 -15.89
N LEU A 118 10.05 4.16 -16.12
CA LEU A 118 9.66 4.62 -17.46
C LEU A 118 10.69 5.59 -18.07
N ASN A 119 11.71 6.01 -17.31
CA ASN A 119 12.65 7.07 -17.66
C ASN A 119 11.95 8.37 -18.15
N LEU A 120 10.75 8.64 -17.64
CA LEU A 120 9.93 9.80 -17.99
C LEU A 120 10.13 10.94 -16.98
N ARG A 121 10.62 12.08 -17.47
CA ARG A 121 10.85 13.29 -16.66
C ARG A 121 9.78 14.35 -16.91
N LEU A 122 8.68 14.25 -16.17
CA LEU A 122 7.60 15.24 -16.21
C LEU A 122 7.80 16.36 -15.18
N LYS A 123 7.41 17.59 -15.53
CA LYS A 123 7.36 18.73 -14.58
C LYS A 123 6.35 18.42 -13.46
N LYS A 124 6.65 18.89 -12.23
CA LYS A 124 5.82 18.65 -11.03
C LYS A 124 4.34 18.99 -11.22
N SER A 125 4.04 20.14 -11.83
CA SER A 125 2.65 20.60 -12.03
C SER A 125 1.88 19.74 -13.04
N ILE A 126 2.52 19.35 -14.15
CA ILE A 126 1.90 18.49 -15.17
C ILE A 126 1.62 17.11 -14.59
N ARG A 127 2.58 16.54 -13.86
CA ARG A 127 2.39 15.26 -13.20
C ARG A 127 1.23 15.30 -12.21
N ALA A 128 1.20 16.32 -11.35
CA ALA A 128 0.12 16.50 -10.38
C ALA A 128 -1.25 16.65 -11.05
N LEU A 129 -1.32 17.40 -12.16
CA LEU A 129 -2.54 17.57 -12.95
C LEU A 129 -3.01 16.23 -13.51
N ILE A 130 -2.13 15.49 -14.21
CA ILE A 130 -2.48 14.18 -14.80
C ILE A 130 -2.98 13.23 -13.73
N THR A 131 -2.23 13.03 -12.64
CA THR A 131 -2.61 12.09 -11.58
C THR A 131 -3.91 12.49 -10.88
N ARG A 132 -4.16 13.79 -10.72
CA ARG A 132 -5.41 14.28 -10.12
C ARG A 132 -6.58 14.19 -11.08
N SER A 133 -6.39 14.50 -12.36
CA SER A 133 -7.43 14.33 -13.38
C SER A 133 -7.84 12.86 -13.48
N CYS A 134 -6.89 11.92 -13.50
CA CYS A 134 -7.20 10.49 -13.51
C CYS A 134 -7.94 10.00 -12.25
N ALA A 135 -7.80 10.68 -11.11
CA ALA A 135 -8.52 10.32 -9.88
C ALA A 135 -9.89 11.02 -9.78
N ILE A 136 -9.94 12.32 -10.08
CA ILE A 136 -11.12 13.18 -9.88
C ILE A 136 -12.13 13.00 -11.00
N VAL A 137 -11.69 12.87 -12.26
CA VAL A 137 -12.62 12.78 -13.40
C VAL A 137 -13.52 11.55 -13.28
N PRO A 138 -13.01 10.33 -13.02
CA PRO A 138 -13.88 9.17 -12.82
C PRO A 138 -14.81 9.34 -11.63
N ALA A 139 -14.33 9.91 -10.52
CA ALA A 139 -15.17 10.15 -9.34
C ALA A 139 -16.31 11.13 -9.62
N ILE A 140 -16.05 12.23 -10.35
CA ILE A 140 -17.08 13.19 -10.76
C ILE A 140 -18.07 12.55 -11.72
N VAL A 141 -17.59 11.76 -12.70
CA VAL A 141 -18.46 11.04 -13.64
C VAL A 141 -19.39 10.10 -12.87
N VAL A 142 -18.85 9.30 -11.94
CA VAL A 142 -19.68 8.42 -11.10
C VAL A 142 -20.70 9.24 -10.30
N ALA A 143 -20.27 10.33 -9.65
CA ALA A 143 -21.15 11.17 -8.84
C ALA A 143 -22.28 11.84 -9.65
N LEU A 144 -22.02 12.25 -10.90
CA LEU A 144 -23.02 12.93 -11.74
C LEU A 144 -23.99 11.97 -12.44
N PHE A 145 -23.54 10.76 -12.77
CA PHE A 145 -24.37 9.78 -13.51
C PHE A 145 -25.09 8.78 -12.61
N PHE A 146 -24.56 8.50 -11.41
CA PHE A 146 -25.12 7.52 -10.46
C PHE A 146 -25.75 8.20 -9.24
N ASP A 147 -26.48 9.28 -9.49
CA ASP A 147 -27.16 10.12 -8.48
C ASP A 147 -27.80 9.24 -7.37
N THR A 148 -27.36 9.42 -6.12
CA THR A 148 -27.96 8.86 -4.88
C THR A 148 -27.85 7.35 -4.56
N SER A 149 -26.98 6.56 -5.18
CA SER A 149 -26.67 5.22 -4.64
C SER A 149 -25.26 5.16 -4.03
N ASP A 150 -25.17 5.09 -2.70
CA ASP A 150 -23.94 4.80 -1.94
C ASP A 150 -23.17 3.60 -2.55
N ASP A 151 -23.93 2.63 -3.08
CA ASP A 151 -23.45 1.43 -3.74
C ASP A 151 -22.40 1.70 -4.84
N ALA A 152 -22.55 2.75 -5.67
CA ALA A 152 -21.64 2.99 -6.79
C ALA A 152 -20.27 3.51 -6.34
N LEU A 153 -20.24 4.32 -5.28
CA LEU A 153 -19.00 4.82 -4.67
C LEU A 153 -18.32 3.72 -3.85
N ASP A 154 -19.10 2.87 -3.19
CA ASP A 154 -18.60 1.70 -2.48
C ASP A 154 -17.98 0.68 -3.44
N ILE A 155 -18.64 0.38 -4.56
CA ILE A 155 -18.08 -0.44 -5.64
C ILE A 155 -16.76 0.16 -6.15
N LEU A 156 -16.71 1.46 -6.42
CA LEU A 156 -15.47 2.13 -6.84
C LEU A 156 -14.35 1.96 -5.80
N ASN A 157 -14.67 2.12 -4.51
CA ASN A 157 -13.72 1.95 -3.41
C ASN A 157 -13.22 0.50 -3.30
N GLU A 158 -14.09 -0.49 -3.50
CA GLU A 158 -13.72 -1.90 -3.56
C GLU A 158 -12.78 -2.19 -4.73
N TRP A 159 -13.08 -1.68 -5.94
CA TRP A 159 -12.18 -1.79 -7.10
C TRP A 159 -10.80 -1.16 -6.83
N LEU A 160 -10.75 -0.02 -6.14
CA LEU A 160 -9.49 0.61 -5.74
C LEU A 160 -8.71 -0.26 -4.74
N ASN A 161 -9.39 -0.89 -3.78
CA ASN A 161 -8.77 -1.83 -2.84
C ASN A 161 -8.22 -3.06 -3.56
N VAL A 162 -8.97 -3.63 -4.51
CA VAL A 162 -8.52 -4.72 -5.38
C VAL A 162 -7.24 -4.35 -6.13
N LEU A 163 -7.23 -3.16 -6.76
CA LEU A 163 -6.07 -2.66 -7.48
C LEU A 163 -4.86 -2.46 -6.56
N GLN A 164 -5.08 -2.01 -5.32
CA GLN A 164 -4.03 -1.91 -4.31
C GLN A 164 -3.50 -3.29 -3.89
N SER A 165 -4.38 -4.28 -3.69
CA SER A 165 -4.03 -5.66 -3.32
C SER A 165 -3.15 -6.32 -4.38
N VAL A 166 -3.48 -6.13 -5.67
CA VAL A 166 -2.69 -6.63 -6.79
C VAL A 166 -1.29 -6.02 -6.81
N GLN A 167 -1.11 -4.75 -6.41
CA GLN A 167 0.20 -4.08 -6.44
C GLN A 167 1.17 -4.52 -5.34
N ILE A 168 0.69 -5.08 -4.22
CA ILE A 168 1.51 -5.37 -3.04
C ILE A 168 2.67 -6.35 -3.34
N PRO A 169 2.44 -7.51 -4.00
CA PRO A 169 3.52 -8.45 -4.27
C PRO A 169 4.60 -7.87 -5.19
N PHE A 170 4.21 -7.06 -6.18
CA PHE A 170 5.14 -6.42 -7.11
C PHE A 170 6.12 -5.47 -6.42
N ALA A 171 5.72 -4.82 -5.33
CA ALA A 171 6.61 -3.94 -4.58
C ALA A 171 7.42 -4.72 -3.53
N LEU A 172 6.79 -5.67 -2.81
CA LEU A 172 7.41 -6.36 -1.69
C LEU A 172 8.42 -7.43 -2.14
N ILE A 173 8.10 -8.26 -3.13
CA ILE A 173 8.97 -9.37 -3.53
C ILE A 173 10.34 -8.86 -4.03
N PRO A 174 10.41 -7.86 -4.95
CA PRO A 174 11.69 -7.32 -5.37
C PRO A 174 12.42 -6.62 -4.23
N LEU A 175 11.72 -5.87 -3.37
CA LEU A 175 12.35 -5.20 -2.22
C LEU A 175 13.04 -6.20 -1.30
N LEU A 176 12.34 -7.24 -0.85
CA LEU A 176 12.88 -8.24 0.07
C LEU A 176 14.05 -9.00 -0.54
N THR A 177 13.98 -9.23 -1.85
CA THR A 177 15.06 -9.88 -2.59
C THR A 177 16.29 -8.98 -2.68
N LEU A 178 16.13 -7.72 -3.12
CA LEU A 178 17.23 -6.77 -3.28
C LEU A 178 17.93 -6.49 -1.95
N VAL A 179 17.17 -6.39 -0.86
CA VAL A 179 17.71 -6.17 0.49
C VAL A 179 18.45 -7.41 1.03
N SER A 180 18.17 -8.59 0.49
CA SER A 180 18.81 -9.86 0.86
C SER A 180 20.04 -10.22 0.01
N LYS A 181 20.23 -9.61 -1.16
CA LYS A 181 21.36 -9.88 -2.07
C LYS A 181 22.62 -9.15 -1.62
N GLU A 182 23.71 -9.90 -1.42
CA GLU A 182 25.01 -9.36 -1.00
C GLU A 182 25.66 -8.49 -2.08
N HIS A 183 25.45 -8.82 -3.36
CA HIS A 183 25.91 -8.00 -4.48
C HIS A 183 25.31 -6.57 -4.47
N VAL A 184 24.07 -6.42 -3.98
CA VAL A 184 23.37 -5.12 -3.97
C VAL A 184 23.63 -4.35 -2.66
N MET A 185 23.55 -5.03 -1.52
CA MET A 185 23.64 -4.40 -0.19
C MET A 185 25.04 -4.44 0.44
N GLY A 186 25.95 -5.26 -0.08
CA GLY A 186 27.27 -5.51 0.48
C GLY A 186 27.21 -5.86 1.97
N VAL A 187 27.99 -5.11 2.76
CA VAL A 187 28.11 -5.29 4.22
C VAL A 187 26.81 -4.94 4.99
N PHE A 188 25.84 -4.28 4.34
CA PHE A 188 24.57 -3.87 4.96
C PHE A 188 23.40 -4.82 4.65
N LYS A 189 23.68 -6.02 4.13
CA LYS A 189 22.68 -7.08 3.93
C LYS A 189 21.92 -7.40 5.23
N ILE A 190 20.62 -7.68 5.11
CA ILE A 190 19.81 -8.08 6.26
C ILE A 190 20.22 -9.43 6.83
N GLY A 191 20.16 -9.56 8.15
CA GLY A 191 20.44 -10.83 8.83
C GLY A 191 19.38 -11.89 8.53
N LYS A 192 19.77 -13.17 8.61
CA LYS A 192 18.87 -14.32 8.34
C LYS A 192 17.58 -14.27 9.17
N LYS A 193 17.66 -13.84 10.44
CA LYS A 193 16.48 -13.69 11.32
C LYS A 193 15.49 -12.66 10.78
N THR A 194 15.95 -11.45 10.46
CA THR A 194 15.12 -10.39 9.88
C THR A 194 14.55 -10.82 8.54
N GLN A 195 15.35 -11.46 7.68
CA GLN A 195 14.89 -11.99 6.40
C GLN A 195 13.72 -12.97 6.57
N VAL A 196 13.84 -13.95 7.48
CA VAL A 196 12.76 -14.91 7.75
C VAL A 196 11.51 -14.19 8.27
N VAL A 197 11.64 -13.29 9.24
CA VAL A 197 10.51 -12.53 9.79
C VAL A 197 9.82 -11.71 8.70
N THR A 198 10.57 -10.99 7.86
CA THR A 198 9.97 -10.14 6.84
C THR A 198 9.32 -10.95 5.71
N TRP A 199 9.88 -12.11 5.36
CA TRP A 199 9.24 -13.04 4.42
C TRP A 199 7.95 -13.65 4.98
N ILE A 200 7.91 -14.02 6.27
CA ILE A 200 6.67 -14.49 6.90
C ILE A 200 5.58 -13.42 6.83
N VAL A 201 5.90 -12.17 7.20
CA VAL A 201 4.96 -11.05 7.14
C VAL A 201 4.50 -10.78 5.71
N ALA A 202 5.42 -10.78 4.74
CA ALA A 202 5.07 -10.57 3.34
C ALA A 202 4.17 -11.69 2.80
N THR A 203 4.51 -12.96 3.05
CA THR A 203 3.69 -14.10 2.63
C THR A 203 2.30 -14.04 3.26
N LEU A 204 2.19 -13.71 4.55
CA LEU A 204 0.90 -13.54 5.22
C LEU A 204 0.06 -12.44 4.55
N LEU A 205 0.65 -11.28 4.28
CA LEU A 205 -0.04 -10.18 3.60
C LEU A 205 -0.49 -10.59 2.18
N ILE A 206 0.36 -11.29 1.43
CA ILE A 206 0.03 -11.77 0.09
C ILE A 206 -1.14 -12.75 0.15
N ILE A 207 -1.15 -13.68 1.11
CA ILE A 207 -2.24 -14.66 1.29
C ILE A 207 -3.56 -13.94 1.63
N ILE A 208 -3.53 -13.00 2.59
CA ILE A 208 -4.74 -12.25 2.98
C ILE A 208 -5.28 -11.44 1.79
N ASN A 209 -4.41 -10.76 1.04
CA ASN A 209 -4.82 -10.00 -0.13
C ASN A 209 -5.31 -10.90 -1.26
N ALA A 210 -4.73 -12.08 -1.44
CA ALA A 210 -5.20 -13.07 -2.41
C ALA A 210 -6.58 -13.61 -2.03
N TYR A 211 -6.83 -13.86 -0.75
CA TYR A 211 -8.15 -14.26 -0.25
C TYR A 211 -9.20 -13.19 -0.54
N LEU A 212 -8.94 -11.92 -0.17
CA LEU A 212 -9.86 -10.81 -0.45
C LEU A 212 -10.13 -10.63 -1.94
N LEU A 213 -9.10 -10.82 -2.78
CA LEU A 213 -9.22 -10.75 -4.22
C LEU A 213 -10.15 -11.86 -4.77
N LEU A 214 -9.98 -13.09 -4.27
CA LEU A 214 -10.83 -14.22 -4.68
C LEU A 214 -12.27 -14.05 -4.21
N ASP A 215 -12.48 -13.56 -2.99
CA ASP A 215 -13.81 -13.25 -2.44
C ASP A 215 -14.53 -12.23 -3.32
N PHE A 216 -13.87 -11.10 -3.61
CA PHE A 216 -14.38 -10.06 -4.51
C PHE A 216 -14.73 -10.59 -5.91
N PHE A 217 -13.80 -11.31 -6.55
CA PHE A 217 -14.06 -11.87 -7.88
C PHE A 217 -15.21 -12.89 -7.86
N SER A 218 -15.37 -13.67 -6.80
CA SER A 218 -16.46 -14.64 -6.69
C SER A 218 -17.84 -13.96 -6.53
N ALA A 219 -17.89 -12.81 -5.87
CA ALA A 219 -19.11 -12.03 -5.68
C ALA A 219 -19.53 -11.27 -6.96
N GLU A 220 -18.56 -10.67 -7.65
CA GLU A 220 -18.80 -9.76 -8.78
C GLU A 220 -18.93 -10.50 -10.12
N VAL A 221 -18.18 -11.59 -10.32
CA VAL A 221 -18.14 -12.30 -11.59
C VAL A 221 -19.29 -13.32 -11.69
N ARG A 222 -20.46 -12.84 -12.14
CA ARG A 222 -21.60 -13.71 -12.46
C ARG A 222 -21.56 -14.13 -13.93
N GLY A 223 -21.19 -15.39 -14.18
CA GLY A 223 -21.27 -16.03 -15.50
C GLY A 223 -19.98 -16.72 -15.95
N ILE A 224 -20.13 -17.85 -16.67
CA ILE A 224 -19.02 -18.73 -17.08
C ILE A 224 -17.99 -17.98 -17.95
N PHE A 225 -18.44 -17.10 -18.85
CA PHE A 225 -17.57 -16.33 -19.74
C PHE A 225 -16.67 -15.35 -18.97
N PHE A 226 -17.24 -14.52 -18.10
CA PHE A 226 -16.47 -13.60 -17.27
C PHE A 226 -15.59 -14.36 -16.26
N GLY A 227 -16.05 -15.51 -15.75
CA GLY A 227 -15.25 -16.38 -14.88
C GLY A 227 -14.00 -16.93 -15.55
N LEU A 228 -14.10 -17.35 -16.82
CA LEU A 228 -12.94 -17.80 -17.61
C LEU A 228 -11.95 -16.66 -17.85
N ILE A 229 -12.43 -15.45 -18.15
CA ILE A 229 -11.58 -14.27 -18.33
C ILE A 229 -10.86 -13.92 -17.02
N ALA A 230 -11.59 -13.87 -15.90
CA ALA A 230 -11.01 -13.58 -14.59
C ALA A 230 -9.95 -14.62 -14.21
N CYS A 231 -10.26 -15.90 -14.39
CA CYS A 231 -9.32 -17.00 -14.14
C CYS A 231 -8.05 -16.88 -14.99
N PHE A 232 -8.19 -16.54 -16.27
CA PHE A 232 -7.04 -16.31 -17.17
C PHE A 232 -6.12 -15.18 -16.65
N PHE A 233 -6.68 -14.04 -16.23
CA PHE A 233 -5.90 -12.95 -15.65
C PHE A 233 -5.24 -13.33 -14.32
N VAL A 234 -5.94 -14.08 -13.46
CA VAL A 234 -5.40 -14.58 -12.19
C VAL A 234 -4.24 -15.55 -12.44
N VAL A 235 -4.36 -16.46 -13.41
CA VAL A 235 -3.28 -17.39 -13.78
C VAL A 235 -2.07 -16.62 -14.31
N ILE A 236 -2.27 -15.64 -15.21
CA ILE A 236 -1.18 -14.76 -15.67
C ILE A 236 -0.51 -14.05 -14.49
N TYR A 237 -1.30 -13.52 -13.57
CA TYR A 237 -0.81 -12.80 -12.41
C TYR A 237 0.01 -13.70 -11.47
N ILE A 238 -0.48 -14.92 -11.17
CA ILE A 238 0.25 -15.91 -10.38
C ILE A 238 1.52 -16.34 -11.10
N MET A 239 1.46 -16.62 -12.40
CA MET A 239 2.62 -16.95 -13.21
C MET A 239 3.66 -15.82 -13.20
N PHE A 240 3.22 -14.57 -13.25
CA PHE A 240 4.11 -13.42 -13.15
C PHE A 240 4.75 -13.30 -11.77
N ILE A 241 4.00 -13.51 -10.68
CA ILE A 241 4.54 -13.55 -9.32
C ILE A 241 5.56 -14.68 -9.18
N LEU A 242 5.23 -15.88 -9.66
CA LEU A 242 6.13 -17.03 -9.66
C LEU A 242 7.39 -16.73 -10.47
N TYR A 243 7.25 -16.12 -11.64
CA TYR A 243 8.37 -15.67 -12.44
C TYR A 243 9.24 -14.65 -11.70
N LEU A 244 8.66 -13.68 -10.98
CA LEU A 244 9.43 -12.75 -10.15
C LEU A 244 10.19 -13.48 -9.04
N ILE A 245 9.56 -14.44 -8.37
CA ILE A 245 10.21 -15.24 -7.31
C ILE A 245 11.33 -16.10 -7.91
N LEU A 246 11.08 -16.79 -9.02
CA LEU A 246 11.99 -17.75 -9.64
C LEU A 246 13.15 -17.08 -10.36
N ARG A 247 12.93 -16.00 -11.11
CA ARG A 247 14.00 -15.25 -11.78
C ARG A 247 15.02 -14.69 -10.79
N ASP A 248 14.56 -14.35 -9.60
CA ASP A 248 15.42 -13.81 -8.56
C ASP A 248 16.02 -14.89 -7.64
N GLN A 249 15.41 -16.08 -7.58
CA GLN A 249 16.08 -17.30 -7.15
C GLN A 249 16.94 -17.85 -8.30
N GLU A 250 18.12 -17.26 -8.50
CA GLU A 250 19.25 -18.16 -8.68
C GLU A 250 19.28 -19.03 -7.42
N LEU A 251 18.67 -20.22 -7.52
CA LEU A 251 18.66 -21.23 -6.49
C LEU A 251 20.07 -21.30 -5.90
N PRO A 252 20.24 -21.38 -4.57
CA PRO A 252 21.52 -21.80 -4.04
C PRO A 252 21.88 -23.09 -4.78
N ASN A 253 23.00 -23.09 -5.51
CA ASN A 253 23.46 -24.19 -6.38
C ASN A 253 23.35 -25.58 -5.71
N GLN A 254 23.24 -25.64 -4.38
CA GLN A 254 22.99 -26.84 -3.60
C GLN A 254 21.66 -27.58 -3.90
N ILE A 255 20.54 -26.90 -4.20
CA ILE A 255 19.26 -27.62 -4.42
C ILE A 255 19.18 -28.19 -5.84
N VAL A 256 19.67 -27.47 -6.85
CA VAL A 256 19.80 -27.99 -8.23
C VAL A 256 20.79 -29.15 -8.26
N THR A 257 21.92 -29.05 -7.54
CA THR A 257 22.89 -30.16 -7.46
C THR A 257 22.33 -31.36 -6.69
N ALA A 258 21.52 -31.15 -5.64
CA ALA A 258 20.88 -32.24 -4.90
C ALA A 258 19.83 -32.99 -5.72
N ILE A 259 19.08 -32.28 -6.57
CA ILE A 259 18.12 -32.90 -7.49
C ILE A 259 18.85 -33.63 -8.62
N TYR A 260 19.95 -33.07 -9.15
CA TYR A 260 20.76 -33.75 -10.18
C TYR A 260 21.47 -35.00 -9.64
N LYS A 261 21.92 -35.01 -8.38
CA LYS A 261 22.50 -36.18 -7.71
C LYS A 261 21.49 -37.25 -7.32
N SER A 262 20.21 -36.91 -7.25
CA SER A 262 19.13 -37.88 -6.99
C SER A 262 18.65 -38.57 -8.27
N PHE A 263 19.05 -38.07 -9.44
CA PHE A 263 18.70 -38.58 -10.77
C PHE A 263 19.91 -39.12 -11.57
N SER A 264 21.08 -39.18 -10.95
CA SER A 264 22.28 -39.91 -11.41
C SER A 264 22.62 -41.02 -10.43
#